data_AF-A0A4C1VMG3-F1
#
_entry.id   AF-A0A4C1VMG3-F1
#
_cell.length_a   1.000
_cell.length_b   1.000
_cell.length_c   1.000
_cell.angle_alpha   90.00
_cell.angle_beta   90.00
_cell.angle_gamma   90.00
#
_symmetry.space_group_name_H-M   'P 1'
#
loop_
_entity.id
_entity.type
_entity.pdbx_description
1 polymer ?
#
loop_
_entity_poly.entity_id
_entity_poly.type
_entity_poly.pdbx_seq_one_letter_code
_entity_poly.pdbx_strand_id
1 'polypeptide(L)'
;MANNEDEITFESLENTDTVTVDLVPERKGLILKHCEYYVSSRRHGTTVTRRYNEFVQLYDVLFAKYQYRVVCRLPPKRVVVGGGSASFLQRRRAALQRWLTLVARHPILSHDADTRAFLCEPTSRLERPRFDEFTLAGTREPVPGEMTTDEMQAAFVSEQEQLRLVQLGLCRLFQIFEKVEARCVAEHSDIRELGAALSSLAAPSAPQLKDSLQAAAHLISELPDALSETPVDTECTPMLLALDALTGYRELCARLTRGLHAERVAAATSAPHNAASQLLRDRHRYALKCSLEEARVARAYALRALHSLPDLLRTQATAHAREAALWADLHTALRHPHARQQVK
;
A
#
# COMPACT_ATOMS: atom_id res chain seq x y z
N MET A 1 11.21 34.12 4.60
CA MET A 1 11.12 32.83 5.32
C MET A 1 9.71 32.73 5.86
N ALA A 2 8.78 32.23 5.04
CA ALA A 2 7.40 32.03 5.46
C ALA A 2 7.32 30.72 6.24
N ASN A 3 6.66 30.73 7.40
CA ASN A 3 6.50 29.57 8.27
C ASN A 3 5.89 28.40 7.50
N ASN A 4 6.57 27.26 7.54
CA ASN A 4 6.27 26.03 6.81
C ASN A 4 5.23 25.14 7.55
N GLU A 5 4.29 25.76 8.28
CA GLU A 5 3.34 25.05 9.15
C GLU A 5 2.23 24.31 8.38
N ASP A 6 2.10 24.55 7.08
CA ASP A 6 1.09 23.93 6.20
C ASP A 6 1.62 22.74 5.35
N GLU A 7 2.90 22.37 5.49
CA GLU A 7 3.48 21.29 4.67
C GLU A 7 3.17 19.91 5.27
N ILE A 8 2.35 19.12 4.56
CA ILE A 8 2.10 17.72 4.90
C ILE A 8 3.28 16.88 4.44
N THR A 9 4.05 16.33 5.38
CA THR A 9 5.17 15.42 5.10
C THR A 9 4.78 13.97 5.37
N PHE A 10 5.49 13.01 4.76
CA PHE A 10 5.25 11.60 5.07
C PHE A 10 5.51 11.27 6.54
N GLU A 11 6.53 11.91 7.13
CA GLU A 11 6.90 11.72 8.53
C GLU A 11 5.77 12.18 9.48
N SER A 12 5.11 13.32 9.20
CA SER A 12 3.98 13.76 10.01
C SER A 12 2.78 12.81 9.91
N LEU A 13 2.51 12.26 8.72
CA LEU A 13 1.48 11.23 8.52
C LEU A 13 1.85 9.94 9.27
N GLU A 14 3.09 9.49 9.19
CA GLU A 14 3.58 8.29 9.87
C GLU A 14 3.52 8.41 11.40
N ASN A 15 3.84 9.59 11.93
CA ASN A 15 3.78 9.89 13.36
C ASN A 15 2.35 9.91 13.92
N THR A 16 1.33 9.95 13.06
CA THR A 16 -0.08 9.91 13.49
C THR A 16 -0.42 8.55 14.11
N ASP A 17 -0.09 7.45 13.42
CA ASP A 17 -0.24 6.10 13.96
C ASP A 17 0.62 5.08 13.18
N THR A 18 1.02 4.03 13.89
CA THR A 18 1.59 2.81 13.33
C THR A 18 0.65 1.65 13.66
N VAL A 19 -0.02 1.12 12.64
CA VAL A 19 -0.97 0.02 12.77
C VAL A 19 -0.39 -1.29 12.21
N THR A 20 -0.77 -2.42 12.78
CA THR A 20 -0.47 -3.75 12.21
C THR A 20 -1.75 -4.56 12.00
N VAL A 21 -1.77 -5.39 10.96
CA VAL A 21 -2.86 -6.30 10.61
C VAL A 21 -2.27 -7.67 10.33
N ASP A 22 -2.51 -8.60 11.25
CA ASP A 22 -1.96 -9.96 11.24
C ASP A 22 -3.09 -11.00 11.18
N LEU A 23 -2.86 -12.10 10.47
CA LEU A 23 -3.87 -13.17 10.35
C LEU A 23 -3.95 -13.97 11.65
N VAL A 24 -5.16 -14.14 12.20
CA VAL A 24 -5.37 -15.03 13.34
C VAL A 24 -5.18 -16.49 12.87
N PRO A 25 -4.29 -17.28 13.50
CA PRO A 25 -3.99 -18.64 13.07
C PRO A 25 -5.21 -19.58 13.12
N GLU A 26 -6.05 -19.41 14.13
CA GLU A 26 -7.23 -20.23 14.36
C GLU A 26 -8.44 -19.73 13.57
N ARG A 27 -8.99 -20.58 12.70
CA ARG A 27 -10.25 -20.29 12.01
C ARG A 27 -11.43 -20.63 12.93
N LYS A 28 -12.15 -19.61 13.40
CA LYS A 28 -13.34 -19.77 14.24
C LYS A 28 -14.60 -20.05 13.39
N GLY A 29 -15.61 -20.68 13.99
CA GLY A 29 -16.92 -20.97 13.38
C GLY A 29 -17.24 -22.48 13.29
N LEU A 30 -18.42 -22.88 13.78
CA LEU A 30 -18.87 -24.28 13.89
C LEU A 30 -19.27 -24.92 12.54
N ILE A 31 -19.68 -24.12 11.55
CA ILE A 31 -20.21 -24.58 10.25
C ILE A 31 -19.54 -23.88 9.07
N LEU A 32 -19.29 -22.56 9.18
CA LEU A 32 -18.53 -21.75 8.23
C LEU A 32 -17.35 -21.10 8.96
N LYS A 33 -16.15 -21.61 8.69
CA LYS A 33 -14.92 -21.04 9.23
C LYS A 33 -14.68 -19.65 8.62
N HIS A 34 -14.61 -18.61 9.46
CA HIS A 34 -14.22 -17.25 9.03
C HIS A 34 -12.78 -16.94 9.42
N CYS A 35 -12.16 -16.02 8.67
CA CYS A 35 -10.83 -15.50 8.99
C CYS A 35 -10.98 -14.23 9.83
N GLU A 36 -10.18 -14.14 10.88
CA GLU A 36 -10.04 -12.98 11.74
C GLU A 36 -8.63 -12.40 11.60
N TYR A 37 -8.49 -11.14 11.98
CA TYR A 37 -7.25 -10.39 11.96
C TYR A 37 -7.00 -9.77 13.33
N TYR A 38 -5.77 -9.87 13.84
CA TYR A 38 -5.30 -9.01 14.91
C TYR A 38 -4.98 -7.65 14.31
N VAL A 39 -5.63 -6.61 14.84
CA VAL A 39 -5.43 -5.22 14.45
C VAL A 39 -4.84 -4.48 15.64
N SER A 40 -3.61 -4.02 15.52
CA SER A 40 -2.92 -3.28 16.58
C SER A 40 -2.73 -1.82 16.19
N SER A 41 -2.87 -0.90 17.14
CA SER A 41 -2.58 0.54 16.99
C SER A 41 -1.54 0.97 18.03
N ARG A 42 -0.45 1.59 17.57
CA ARG A 42 0.57 2.17 18.45
C ARG A 42 0.03 3.40 19.17
N ARG A 43 -0.69 4.28 18.46
CA ARG A 43 -1.27 5.51 19.01
C ARG A 43 -2.19 5.22 20.19
N HIS A 44 -2.97 4.14 20.10
CA HIS A 44 -3.96 3.78 21.11
C HIS A 44 -3.49 2.73 22.12
N GLY A 45 -2.39 2.03 21.84
CA GLY A 45 -1.89 0.95 22.70
C GLY A 45 -2.86 -0.25 22.77
N THR A 46 -3.63 -0.48 21.71
CA THR A 46 -4.67 -1.50 21.65
C THR A 46 -4.35 -2.57 20.61
N THR A 47 -4.79 -3.80 20.87
CA THR A 47 -4.90 -4.87 19.88
C THR A 47 -6.30 -5.45 19.95
N VAL A 48 -7.04 -5.39 18.85
CA VAL A 48 -8.41 -5.88 18.73
C VAL A 48 -8.51 -6.93 17.64
N THR A 49 -9.53 -7.79 17.74
CA THR A 49 -9.81 -8.78 16.69
C THR A 49 -10.87 -8.25 15.74
N ARG A 50 -10.63 -8.38 14.43
CA ARG A 50 -11.56 -7.92 13.37
C ARG A 50 -11.71 -8.97 12.29
N ARG A 51 -12.91 -9.07 11.70
CA ARG A 51 -13.15 -9.82 10.46
C ARG A 51 -13.23 -8.86 9.27
N TYR A 52 -13.02 -9.39 8.06
CA TYR A 52 -13.09 -8.58 6.83
C TYR A 52 -14.39 -7.75 6.70
N ASN A 53 -15.55 -8.30 7.08
CA ASN A 53 -16.81 -7.56 7.00
C ASN A 53 -16.89 -6.36 7.97
N GLU A 54 -16.07 -6.30 9.03
CA GLU A 54 -15.99 -5.12 9.90
C GLU A 54 -15.17 -4.01 9.23
N PHE A 55 -14.11 -4.35 8.49
CA PHE A 55 -13.42 -3.38 7.63
C PHE A 55 -14.37 -2.79 6.58
N VAL A 56 -15.23 -3.63 5.97
CA VAL A 56 -16.25 -3.16 5.02
C VAL A 56 -17.22 -2.19 5.67
N GLN A 57 -17.69 -2.46 6.88
CA GLN A 57 -18.58 -1.55 7.60
C GLN A 57 -17.90 -0.21 7.89
N LEU A 58 -16.64 -0.21 8.33
CA LEU A 58 -15.89 1.02 8.54
C LEU A 58 -15.72 1.79 7.23
N TYR A 59 -15.35 1.11 6.15
CA TYR A 59 -15.24 1.71 4.83
C TYR A 59 -16.55 2.38 4.39
N ASP A 60 -17.69 1.69 4.52
CA ASP A 60 -18.99 2.22 4.10
C ASP A 60 -19.39 3.47 4.91
N VAL A 61 -19.12 3.48 6.22
CA VAL A 61 -19.39 4.63 7.10
C VAL A 61 -18.50 5.81 6.74
N LEU A 62 -17.18 5.61 6.64
CA LEU A 62 -16.24 6.67 6.28
C LEU A 62 -16.53 7.22 4.88
N PHE A 63 -16.82 6.35 3.90
CA PHE A 63 -17.12 6.75 2.53
C PHE A 63 -18.42 7.56 2.43
N ALA A 64 -19.44 7.23 3.23
CA ALA A 64 -20.68 8.00 3.29
C ALA A 64 -20.49 9.37 3.96
N LYS A 65 -19.67 9.43 5.02
CA LYS A 65 -19.44 10.64 5.83
C LYS A 65 -18.51 11.64 5.13
N TYR A 66 -17.44 11.15 4.51
CA TYR A 66 -16.34 11.96 3.98
C TYR A 66 -16.30 11.94 2.44
N GLN A 67 -17.31 12.56 1.83
CA GLN A 67 -17.51 12.53 0.38
C GLN A 67 -16.42 13.27 -0.42
N TYR A 68 -15.73 14.22 0.21
CA TYR A 68 -14.68 15.05 -0.40
C TYR A 68 -13.27 14.63 0.02
N ARG A 69 -13.13 13.54 0.80
CA ARG A 69 -11.84 12.98 1.22
C ARG A 69 -11.48 11.71 0.45
N VAL A 70 -10.20 11.35 0.49
CA VAL A 70 -9.73 10.07 -0.05
C VAL A 70 -10.05 8.95 0.94
N VAL A 71 -10.97 8.07 0.54
CA VAL A 71 -11.22 6.79 1.21
C VAL A 71 -10.91 5.67 0.21
N CYS A 72 -9.71 5.09 0.33
CA CYS A 72 -9.22 4.07 -0.58
C CYS A 72 -10.13 2.83 -0.60
N ARG A 73 -10.22 2.15 -1.74
CA ARG A 73 -11.02 0.94 -1.87
C ARG A 73 -10.41 -0.21 -1.07
N LEU A 74 -11.26 -1.03 -0.45
CA LEU A 74 -10.85 -2.28 0.17
C LEU A 74 -10.51 -3.34 -0.89
N PRO A 75 -9.63 -4.32 -0.56
CA PRO A 75 -9.42 -5.48 -1.42
C PRO A 75 -10.74 -6.24 -1.65
N PRO A 76 -10.96 -6.86 -2.81
CA PRO A 76 -12.25 -7.41 -3.18
C PRO A 76 -12.73 -8.56 -2.27
N LYS A 77 -14.05 -8.57 -2.04
CA LYS A 77 -14.76 -9.65 -1.35
C LYS A 77 -14.90 -10.86 -2.28
N ARG A 78 -13.79 -11.54 -2.59
CA ARG A 78 -13.87 -12.85 -3.24
C ARG A 78 -14.44 -13.84 -2.23
N VAL A 79 -15.60 -14.42 -2.56
CA VAL A 79 -16.17 -15.56 -1.86
C VAL A 79 -15.39 -16.78 -2.34
N VAL A 80 -14.56 -17.35 -1.46
CA VAL A 80 -13.85 -18.59 -1.75
C VAL A 80 -14.39 -19.66 -0.82
N VAL A 81 -15.01 -20.70 -1.41
CA VAL A 81 -15.44 -21.89 -0.68
C VAL A 81 -14.22 -22.49 0.03
N GLY A 82 -14.29 -22.72 1.34
CA GLY A 82 -13.17 -23.26 2.14
C GLY A 82 -12.17 -22.23 2.70
N GLY A 83 -12.44 -20.93 2.59
CA GLY A 83 -11.64 -19.89 3.26
C GLY A 83 -10.42 -19.37 2.48
N GLY A 84 -10.26 -19.75 1.21
CA GLY A 84 -9.19 -19.25 0.33
C GLY A 84 -7.84 -19.96 0.51
N SER A 85 -6.99 -19.89 -0.52
CA SER A 85 -5.59 -20.35 -0.44
C SER A 85 -4.79 -19.51 0.56
N ALA A 86 -3.72 -20.07 1.13
CA ALA A 86 -2.82 -19.33 2.02
C ALA A 86 -2.30 -18.03 1.36
N SER A 87 -1.92 -18.11 0.09
CA SER A 87 -1.49 -16.96 -0.72
C SER A 87 -2.57 -15.89 -0.88
N PHE A 88 -3.84 -16.29 -0.99
CA PHE A 88 -4.95 -15.34 -1.05
C PHE A 88 -5.17 -14.61 0.28
N LEU A 89 -5.13 -15.34 1.40
CA LEU A 89 -5.29 -14.74 2.72
C LEU A 89 -4.16 -13.77 3.05
N GLN A 90 -2.92 -14.10 2.68
CA GLN A 90 -1.78 -13.20 2.85
C GLN A 90 -1.89 -11.93 2.01
N ARG A 91 -2.25 -12.03 0.73
CA ARG A 91 -2.49 -10.85 -0.12
C ARG A 91 -3.62 -9.97 0.42
N ARG A 92 -4.71 -10.58 0.90
CA ARG A 92 -5.81 -9.82 1.53
C ARG A 92 -5.33 -9.11 2.79
N ARG A 93 -4.60 -9.79 3.68
CA ARG A 93 -4.01 -9.21 4.88
C ARG A 93 -3.10 -8.02 4.52
N ALA A 94 -2.23 -8.16 3.51
CA ALA A 94 -1.36 -7.08 3.03
C ALA A 94 -2.15 -5.86 2.57
N ALA A 95 -3.21 -6.07 1.78
CA ALA A 95 -4.06 -4.98 1.33
C ALA A 95 -4.88 -4.34 2.47
N LEU A 96 -5.37 -5.13 3.44
CA LEU A 96 -6.05 -4.60 4.63
C LEU A 96 -5.10 -3.77 5.51
N GLN A 97 -3.86 -4.24 5.68
CA GLN A 97 -2.79 -3.50 6.35
C GLN A 97 -2.60 -2.13 5.71
N ARG A 98 -2.35 -2.08 4.39
CA ARG A 98 -2.12 -0.81 3.69
C ARG A 98 -3.33 0.10 3.77
N TRP A 99 -4.52 -0.44 3.55
CA TRP A 99 -5.77 0.32 3.66
C TRP A 99 -5.92 0.96 5.03
N LEU A 100 -5.74 0.18 6.11
CA LEU A 100 -5.88 0.68 7.47
C LEU A 100 -4.76 1.67 7.81
N THR A 101 -3.52 1.44 7.33
CA THR A 101 -2.41 2.40 7.46
C THR A 101 -2.79 3.75 6.86
N LEU A 102 -3.39 3.78 5.67
CA LEU A 102 -3.82 5.04 5.03
C LEU A 102 -4.93 5.72 5.84
N VAL A 103 -5.92 4.97 6.34
CA VAL A 103 -7.00 5.52 7.17
C VAL A 103 -6.49 6.07 8.50
N ALA A 104 -5.68 5.29 9.22
CA ALA A 104 -5.17 5.64 10.55
C ALA A 104 -4.13 6.78 10.54
N ARG A 105 -3.51 7.05 9.37
CA ARG A 105 -2.56 8.15 9.17
C ARG A 105 -3.18 9.37 8.50
N HIS A 106 -4.41 9.28 8.00
CA HIS A 106 -5.07 10.39 7.31
C HIS A 106 -5.34 11.54 8.29
N PRO A 107 -5.05 12.80 7.94
CA PRO A 107 -5.20 13.95 8.85
C PRO A 107 -6.62 14.07 9.46
N ILE A 108 -7.65 13.85 8.63
CA ILE A 108 -9.05 13.85 9.07
C ILE A 108 -9.54 12.50 9.60
N LEU A 109 -9.42 11.41 8.82
CA LEU A 109 -10.06 10.12 9.17
C LEU A 109 -9.48 9.46 10.43
N SER A 110 -8.23 9.74 10.78
CA SER A 110 -7.58 9.22 11.99
C SER A 110 -8.18 9.77 13.29
N HIS A 111 -8.85 10.92 13.22
CA HIS A 111 -9.52 11.57 14.36
C HIS A 111 -11.01 11.23 14.44
N ASP A 112 -11.52 10.44 13.49
CA ASP A 112 -12.91 10.04 13.46
C ASP A 112 -13.26 9.05 14.58
N ALA A 113 -14.45 9.22 15.17
CA ALA A 113 -14.93 8.38 16.27
C ALA A 113 -15.12 6.91 15.85
N ASP A 114 -15.58 6.66 14.62
CA ASP A 114 -15.79 5.30 14.11
C ASP A 114 -14.44 4.62 13.82
N THR A 115 -13.44 5.35 13.32
CA THR A 115 -12.06 4.87 13.21
C THR A 115 -11.49 4.49 14.58
N ARG A 116 -11.65 5.36 15.59
CA ARG A 116 -11.20 5.08 16.96
C ARG A 116 -11.89 3.86 17.55
N ALA A 117 -13.22 3.76 17.42
CA ALA A 117 -13.99 2.60 17.89
C ALA A 117 -13.51 1.32 17.21
N PHE A 118 -13.28 1.36 15.89
CA PHE A 118 -12.72 0.24 15.14
C PHE A 118 -11.31 -0.16 15.60
N LEU A 119 -10.47 0.74 16.08
CA LEU A 119 -9.12 0.42 16.58
C LEU A 119 -9.09 0.00 18.05
N CYS A 120 -10.07 0.42 18.86
CA CYS A 120 -10.00 0.30 20.32
C CYS A 120 -11.03 -0.63 20.96
N GLU A 121 -12.24 -0.77 20.38
CA GLU A 121 -13.34 -1.46 21.05
C GLU A 121 -13.40 -2.95 20.69
N PRO A 122 -13.75 -3.87 21.60
CA PRO A 122 -13.89 -5.28 21.24
C PRO A 122 -15.04 -5.52 20.24
N THR A 123 -16.11 -4.73 20.34
CA THR A 123 -17.26 -4.76 19.43
C THR A 123 -17.59 -3.33 18.98
N SER A 124 -17.28 -2.99 17.73
CA SER A 124 -17.63 -1.67 17.17
C SER A 124 -19.03 -1.69 16.56
N ARG A 125 -19.95 -0.88 17.09
CA ARG A 125 -21.25 -0.63 16.44
C ARG A 125 -21.14 0.63 15.59
N LEU A 126 -20.86 0.44 14.30
CA LEU A 126 -20.71 1.55 13.36
C LEU A 126 -22.08 1.94 12.80
N GLU A 127 -22.48 3.20 13.00
CA GLU A 127 -23.76 3.71 12.52
C GLU A 127 -23.60 4.46 11.19
N ARG A 128 -24.64 4.43 10.36
CA ARG A 128 -24.63 5.24 9.14
C ARG A 128 -24.67 6.72 9.50
N PRO A 129 -23.79 7.54 8.90
CA PRO A 129 -23.74 8.97 9.19
C PRO A 129 -25.06 9.64 8.77
N ARG A 130 -25.60 10.50 9.64
CA ARG A 130 -26.80 11.31 9.32
C ARG A 130 -26.49 12.52 8.44
N PHE A 131 -25.27 13.02 8.55
CA PHE A 131 -24.80 14.24 7.89
C PHE A 131 -23.44 13.98 7.25
N ASP A 132 -23.19 14.62 6.10
CA ASP A 132 -21.88 14.62 5.45
C ASP A 132 -20.91 15.60 6.13
N GLU A 133 -19.63 15.48 5.80
CA GLU A 133 -18.59 16.33 6.39
C GLU A 133 -18.79 17.82 6.15
N PHE A 134 -19.40 18.23 5.02
CA PHE A 134 -19.67 19.64 4.73
C PHE A 134 -20.73 20.20 5.68
N THR A 135 -21.81 19.44 5.88
CA THR A 135 -22.87 19.80 6.82
C THR A 135 -22.35 19.90 8.25
N LEU A 136 -21.42 19.02 8.64
CA LEU A 136 -20.78 19.04 9.95
C LEU A 136 -19.76 20.17 10.12
N ALA A 137 -19.03 20.53 9.05
CA ALA A 137 -18.06 21.62 9.06
C ALA A 137 -18.71 23.00 9.14
N GLY A 138 -19.94 23.13 8.65
CA GLY A 138 -20.69 24.37 8.56
C GLY A 138 -20.17 25.32 7.47
N THR A 139 -20.94 26.36 7.19
CA THR A 139 -20.51 27.45 6.28
C THR A 139 -19.54 28.36 7.01
N ARG A 140 -18.31 28.48 6.51
CA ARG A 140 -17.32 29.45 7.00
C ARG A 140 -17.25 30.63 6.05
N GLU A 141 -17.19 31.84 6.59
CA GLU A 141 -16.95 33.03 5.79
C GLU A 141 -15.55 32.97 5.14
N PRO A 142 -15.39 33.47 3.90
CA PRO A 142 -14.09 33.49 3.23
C PRO A 142 -13.10 34.33 4.05
N VAL A 143 -11.97 33.72 4.43
CA VAL A 143 -10.90 34.45 5.12
C VAL A 143 -10.14 35.31 4.12
N PRO A 144 -9.85 36.60 4.40
CA PRO A 144 -9.05 37.44 3.52
C PRO A 144 -7.68 36.80 3.22
N GLY A 145 -7.36 36.64 1.93
CA GLY A 145 -6.11 36.01 1.49
C GLY A 145 -6.20 34.51 1.17
N GLU A 146 -7.35 33.86 1.37
CA GLU A 146 -7.58 32.52 0.82
C GLU A 146 -7.70 32.57 -0.72
N MET A 147 -7.28 31.49 -1.38
CA MET A 147 -7.47 31.30 -2.82
C MET A 147 -8.94 31.48 -3.20
N THR A 148 -9.16 32.18 -4.30
CA THR A 148 -10.47 32.30 -4.95
C THR A 148 -10.91 30.94 -5.51
N THR A 149 -12.21 30.79 -5.77
CA THR A 149 -12.76 29.55 -6.32
C THR A 149 -12.16 29.22 -7.70
N ASP A 150 -11.88 30.22 -8.53
CA ASP A 150 -11.28 30.02 -9.84
C ASP A 150 -9.81 29.61 -9.76
N GLU A 151 -9.04 30.19 -8.84
CA GLU A 151 -7.67 29.77 -8.55
C GLU A 151 -7.63 28.34 -8.01
N MET A 152 -8.53 27.99 -7.08
CA MET A 152 -8.66 26.62 -6.57
C MET A 152 -9.02 25.64 -7.67
N GLN A 153 -9.90 26.04 -8.60
CA GLN A 153 -10.29 25.20 -9.73
C GLN A 153 -9.14 24.97 -10.71
N ALA A 154 -8.34 26.01 -11.01
CA ALA A 154 -7.16 25.90 -11.85
C ALA A 154 -6.09 25.01 -11.19
N ALA A 155 -5.84 25.21 -9.90
CA ALA A 155 -4.95 24.36 -9.11
C ALA A 155 -5.42 22.91 -9.11
N PHE A 156 -6.70 22.64 -8.87
CA PHE A 156 -7.25 21.28 -8.89
C PHE A 156 -6.97 20.55 -10.21
N VAL A 157 -7.19 21.21 -11.35
CA VAL A 157 -6.92 20.61 -12.68
C VAL A 157 -5.43 20.33 -12.85
N SER A 158 -4.57 21.28 -12.46
CA SER A 158 -3.12 21.10 -12.50
C SER A 158 -2.67 19.90 -11.66
N GLU A 159 -3.16 19.82 -10.43
CA GLU A 159 -2.79 18.78 -9.46
C GLU A 159 -3.32 17.40 -9.85
N GLN A 160 -4.52 17.35 -10.43
CA GLN A 160 -5.08 16.13 -10.97
C GLN A 160 -4.18 15.55 -12.06
N GLU A 161 -3.70 16.37 -13.00
CA GLU A 161 -2.85 15.89 -14.09
C GLU A 161 -1.45 15.51 -13.60
N GLN A 162 -0.83 16.34 -12.75
CA GLN A 162 0.48 16.05 -12.19
C GLN A 162 0.49 14.72 -11.43
N LEU A 163 -0.47 14.52 -10.52
CA LEU A 163 -0.54 13.28 -9.74
C LEU A 163 -0.93 12.06 -10.57
N ARG A 164 -1.70 12.24 -11.65
CA ARG A 164 -1.96 11.17 -12.63
C ARG A 164 -0.68 10.70 -13.30
N LEU A 165 0.18 11.62 -13.73
CA LEU A 165 1.46 11.29 -14.36
C LEU A 165 2.40 10.59 -13.37
N VAL A 166 2.47 11.07 -12.13
CA VAL A 166 3.23 10.42 -11.05
C VAL A 166 2.72 9.00 -10.80
N GLN A 167 1.40 8.79 -10.73
CA GLN A 167 0.80 7.48 -10.56
C GLN A 167 1.18 6.52 -11.71
N LEU A 168 1.13 6.98 -12.95
CA LEU A 168 1.52 6.17 -14.12
C LEU A 168 3.00 5.78 -14.05
N GLY A 169 3.87 6.73 -13.70
CA GLY A 169 5.30 6.48 -13.52
C GLY A 169 5.60 5.47 -12.42
N LEU A 170 5.03 5.67 -11.22
CA LEU A 170 5.19 4.73 -10.10
C LEU A 170 4.62 3.34 -10.42
N CYS A 171 3.48 3.27 -11.10
CA CYS A 171 2.89 1.99 -11.52
C CYS A 171 3.82 1.25 -12.48
N ARG A 172 4.44 1.98 -13.43
CA ARG A 172 5.42 1.40 -14.33
C ARG A 172 6.67 0.91 -13.60
N LEU A 173 7.18 1.68 -12.64
CA LEU A 173 8.32 1.28 -11.82
C LEU A 173 8.01 0.02 -11.02
N PHE A 174 6.85 -0.03 -10.35
CA PHE A 174 6.40 -1.21 -9.62
C PHE A 174 6.35 -2.46 -10.51
N GLN A 175 5.76 -2.35 -11.70
CA GLN A 175 5.72 -3.45 -12.68
C GLN A 175 7.11 -3.90 -13.13
N ILE A 176 8.11 -3.02 -13.15
CA ILE A 176 9.48 -3.39 -13.49
C ILE A 176 10.08 -4.19 -12.33
N PHE A 177 9.93 -3.75 -11.09
CA PHE A 177 10.40 -4.50 -9.91
C PHE A 177 9.74 -5.88 -9.80
N GLU A 178 8.42 -5.98 -9.97
CA GLU A 178 7.73 -7.29 -10.00
C GLU A 178 8.32 -8.23 -11.07
N LYS A 179 8.65 -7.69 -12.25
CA LYS A 179 9.27 -8.48 -13.32
C LYS A 179 10.70 -8.89 -13.01
N VAL A 180 11.48 -8.03 -12.35
CA VAL A 180 12.84 -8.36 -11.91
C VAL A 180 12.78 -9.50 -10.91
N GLU A 181 11.94 -9.37 -9.90
CA GLU A 181 11.78 -10.40 -8.87
C GLU A 181 11.27 -11.71 -9.45
N ALA A 182 10.29 -11.69 -10.34
CA ALA A 182 9.83 -12.92 -11.01
C ALA A 182 10.95 -13.62 -11.79
N ARG A 183 11.89 -12.88 -12.38
CA ARG A 183 13.08 -13.46 -13.03
C ARG A 183 14.05 -14.03 -12.00
N CYS A 184 14.34 -13.31 -10.91
CA CYS A 184 15.19 -13.82 -9.84
C CYS A 184 14.62 -15.11 -9.24
N VAL A 185 13.31 -15.18 -8.99
CA VAL A 185 12.66 -16.40 -8.48
C VAL A 185 12.81 -17.57 -9.45
N ALA A 186 12.64 -17.32 -10.76
CA ALA A 186 12.84 -18.34 -11.79
C ALA A 186 14.30 -18.81 -11.83
N GLU A 187 15.26 -17.87 -11.84
CA GLU A 187 16.69 -18.18 -11.82
C GLU A 187 17.10 -19.01 -10.59
N HIS A 188 16.61 -18.68 -9.41
CA HIS A 188 16.83 -19.48 -8.21
C HIS A 188 16.25 -20.89 -8.31
N SER A 189 15.11 -21.05 -8.99
CA SER A 189 14.54 -22.37 -9.27
C SER A 189 15.47 -23.18 -10.17
N ASP A 190 15.96 -22.58 -11.25
CA ASP A 190 16.86 -23.22 -12.22
C ASP A 190 18.21 -23.59 -11.58
N ILE A 191 18.76 -22.74 -10.72
CA ILE A 191 19.98 -23.02 -9.95
C ILE A 191 19.79 -24.23 -9.04
N ARG A 192 18.62 -24.35 -8.37
CA ARG A 192 18.32 -25.53 -7.54
C ARG A 192 18.20 -26.81 -8.37
N GLU A 193 17.58 -26.74 -9.54
CA GLU A 193 17.50 -27.86 -10.48
C GLU A 193 18.89 -28.28 -10.95
N LEU A 194 19.77 -27.32 -11.28
CA LEU A 194 21.17 -27.58 -11.59
C LEU A 194 21.88 -28.33 -10.46
N GLY A 195 21.69 -27.91 -9.20
CA GLY A 195 22.28 -28.60 -8.04
C GLY A 195 21.80 -30.04 -7.90
N ALA A 196 20.50 -30.29 -8.11
CA ALA A 196 19.93 -31.64 -8.10
C ALA A 196 20.49 -32.52 -9.24
N ALA A 197 20.66 -31.95 -10.44
CA ALA A 197 21.28 -32.64 -11.57
C ALA A 197 22.74 -32.99 -11.31
N LEU A 198 23.54 -32.05 -10.77
CA LEU A 198 24.94 -32.29 -10.39
C LEU A 198 25.06 -33.40 -9.34
N SER A 199 24.20 -33.38 -8.32
CA SER A 199 24.17 -34.42 -7.27
C SER A 199 23.83 -35.79 -7.86
N SER A 200 22.87 -35.85 -8.78
CA SER A 200 22.47 -37.08 -9.46
C SER A 200 23.59 -37.66 -10.34
N LEU A 201 24.31 -36.79 -11.06
CA LEU A 201 25.45 -37.18 -11.90
C LEU A 201 26.68 -37.63 -11.09
N ALA A 202 26.83 -37.16 -9.85
CA ALA A 202 27.95 -37.54 -9.01
C ALA A 202 27.91 -39.03 -8.62
N ALA A 203 26.73 -39.62 -8.48
CA ALA A 203 26.56 -41.02 -8.06
C ALA A 203 27.22 -42.05 -9.00
N PRO A 204 27.04 -42.00 -10.33
CA PRO A 204 27.69 -42.92 -11.27
C PRO A 204 29.11 -42.51 -11.70
N SER A 205 29.63 -41.37 -11.23
CA SER A 205 30.87 -40.78 -11.76
C SER A 205 32.15 -41.38 -11.18
N ALA A 206 33.24 -41.30 -11.95
CA ALA A 206 34.60 -41.63 -11.48
C ALA A 206 35.00 -40.75 -10.28
N PRO A 207 35.89 -41.20 -9.37
CA PRO A 207 36.14 -40.53 -8.08
C PRO A 207 36.47 -39.03 -8.19
N GLN A 208 37.36 -38.65 -9.11
CA GLN A 208 37.76 -37.25 -9.32
C GLN A 208 36.59 -36.37 -9.81
N LEU A 209 35.74 -36.90 -10.69
CA LEU A 209 34.57 -36.20 -11.21
C LEU A 209 33.47 -36.13 -10.14
N LYS A 210 33.31 -37.20 -9.36
CA LYS A 210 32.37 -37.28 -8.24
C LYS A 210 32.64 -36.19 -7.20
N ASP A 211 33.89 -35.97 -6.81
CA ASP A 211 34.25 -34.96 -5.81
C ASP A 211 33.91 -33.52 -6.29
N SER A 212 34.23 -33.18 -7.55
CA SER A 212 33.85 -31.90 -8.18
C SER A 212 32.35 -31.68 -8.23
N LEU A 213 31.59 -32.70 -8.66
CA LEU A 213 30.14 -32.61 -8.79
C LEU A 213 29.46 -32.51 -7.41
N GLN A 214 29.94 -33.24 -6.39
CA GLN A 214 29.42 -33.16 -5.03
C GLN A 214 29.73 -31.81 -4.38
N ALA A 215 30.94 -31.27 -4.56
CA ALA A 215 31.30 -29.95 -4.04
C ALA A 215 30.39 -28.86 -4.63
N ALA A 216 30.14 -28.90 -5.94
CA ALA A 216 29.25 -27.95 -6.60
C ALA A 216 27.76 -28.12 -6.20
N ALA A 217 27.28 -29.36 -6.07
CA ALA A 217 25.92 -29.62 -5.60
C ALA A 217 25.71 -29.17 -4.14
N HIS A 218 26.71 -29.36 -3.29
CA HIS A 218 26.64 -28.96 -1.88
C HIS A 218 26.54 -27.43 -1.74
N LEU A 219 27.33 -26.68 -2.51
CA LEU A 219 27.22 -25.22 -2.59
C LEU A 219 25.80 -24.74 -2.90
N ILE A 220 25.13 -25.41 -3.85
CA ILE A 220 23.75 -25.08 -4.22
C ILE A 220 22.77 -25.44 -3.10
N SER A 221 22.98 -26.58 -2.43
CA SER A 221 22.14 -27.03 -1.32
C SER A 221 22.24 -26.15 -0.06
N GLU A 222 23.35 -25.44 0.11
CA GLU A 222 23.57 -24.50 1.20
C GLU A 222 23.02 -23.09 0.92
N LEU A 223 22.49 -22.82 -0.29
CA LEU A 223 21.80 -21.56 -0.51
C LEU A 223 20.63 -21.47 0.46
N PRO A 224 20.60 -20.45 1.34
CA PRO A 224 19.46 -20.26 2.20
C PRO A 224 18.22 -20.02 1.32
N ASP A 225 17.09 -20.62 1.67
CA ASP A 225 15.77 -20.30 1.09
C ASP A 225 15.40 -18.80 1.25
N ALA A 226 16.22 -18.04 2.00
CA ALA A 226 16.13 -16.63 2.36
C ALA A 226 16.14 -15.62 1.20
N LEU A 227 16.29 -16.04 -0.06
CA LEU A 227 16.00 -15.18 -1.22
C LEU A 227 14.51 -15.18 -1.60
N SER A 228 13.67 -15.90 -0.85
CA SER A 228 12.23 -16.03 -1.10
C SER A 228 11.30 -15.61 0.05
N GLU A 229 11.82 -15.17 1.21
CA GLU A 229 10.98 -14.99 2.41
C GLU A 229 10.58 -13.54 2.75
N THR A 230 11.17 -12.52 2.14
CA THR A 230 10.57 -11.18 2.17
C THR A 230 9.63 -11.05 0.99
N PRO A 231 8.30 -11.27 1.14
CA PRO A 231 7.40 -11.10 0.02
C PRO A 231 7.53 -9.67 -0.51
N VAL A 232 7.55 -9.51 -1.85
CA VAL A 232 7.55 -8.22 -2.61
C VAL A 232 6.80 -7.11 -1.89
N ASP A 233 5.63 -7.49 -1.36
CA ASP A 233 4.69 -6.62 -0.67
C ASP A 233 5.33 -5.85 0.50
N THR A 234 6.38 -6.41 1.12
CA THR A 234 7.10 -5.85 2.26
C THR A 234 8.17 -4.87 1.81
N GLU A 235 9.01 -5.23 0.83
CA GLU A 235 10.08 -4.35 0.33
C GLU A 235 9.51 -3.15 -0.42
N CYS A 236 8.49 -3.38 -1.26
CA CYS A 236 7.80 -2.35 -2.02
C CYS A 236 6.66 -1.66 -1.23
N THR A 237 6.58 -1.83 0.09
CA THR A 237 5.51 -1.24 0.93
C THR A 237 5.31 0.26 0.67
N PRO A 238 6.38 1.11 0.64
CA PRO A 238 6.21 2.54 0.39
C PRO A 238 5.62 2.84 -0.99
N MET A 239 6.01 2.08 -2.01
CA MET A 239 5.50 2.22 -3.37
C MET A 239 4.04 1.80 -3.47
N LEU A 240 3.65 0.70 -2.81
CA LEU A 240 2.27 0.23 -2.76
C LEU A 240 1.36 1.20 -2.01
N LEU A 241 1.80 1.75 -0.87
CA LEU A 241 1.06 2.81 -0.16
C LEU A 241 0.85 4.05 -1.03
N ALA A 242 1.88 4.46 -1.78
CA ALA A 242 1.77 5.58 -2.71
C ALA A 242 0.79 5.30 -3.86
N LEU A 243 0.84 4.10 -4.45
CA LEU A 243 -0.09 3.69 -5.49
C LEU A 243 -1.53 3.65 -4.98
N ASP A 244 -1.76 3.13 -3.77
CA ASP A 244 -3.08 3.10 -3.14
C ASP A 244 -3.59 4.54 -2.88
N ALA A 245 -2.77 5.42 -2.31
CA ALA A 245 -3.11 6.83 -2.06
C ALA A 245 -3.40 7.62 -3.35
N LEU A 246 -2.55 7.49 -4.38
CA LEU A 246 -2.74 8.12 -5.69
C LEU A 246 -3.98 7.60 -6.41
N THR A 247 -4.27 6.30 -6.29
CA THR A 247 -5.51 5.71 -6.82
C THR A 247 -6.73 6.29 -6.12
N GLY A 248 -6.69 6.37 -4.79
CA GLY A 248 -7.73 7.01 -4.00
C GLY A 248 -7.97 8.47 -4.39
N TYR A 249 -6.90 9.25 -4.58
CA TYR A 249 -6.99 10.63 -5.05
C TYR A 249 -7.61 10.73 -6.46
N ARG A 250 -7.18 9.89 -7.40
CA ARG A 250 -7.77 9.85 -8.75
C ARG A 250 -9.27 9.54 -8.72
N GLU A 251 -9.68 8.59 -7.88
CA GLU A 251 -11.10 8.24 -7.70
C GLU A 251 -11.90 9.38 -7.07
N LEU A 252 -11.33 10.09 -6.09
CA LEU A 252 -11.91 11.31 -5.53
C LEU A 252 -12.10 12.36 -6.64
N CYS A 253 -11.05 12.69 -7.40
CA CYS A 253 -11.14 13.66 -8.49
C CYS A 253 -12.24 13.29 -9.49
N ALA A 254 -12.34 12.02 -9.90
CA ALA A 254 -13.39 11.56 -10.80
C ALA A 254 -14.80 11.69 -10.19
N ARG A 255 -14.95 11.46 -8.89
CA ARG A 255 -16.22 11.67 -8.16
C ARG A 255 -16.58 13.15 -8.11
N LEU A 256 -15.61 14.01 -7.79
CA LEU A 256 -15.79 15.45 -7.71
C LEU A 256 -16.10 16.07 -9.08
N THR A 257 -15.39 15.70 -10.15
CA THR A 257 -15.68 16.21 -11.50
C THR A 257 -17.12 15.90 -11.92
N ARG A 258 -17.65 14.72 -11.59
CA ARG A 258 -19.05 14.36 -11.89
C ARG A 258 -20.06 15.07 -10.99
N GLY A 259 -19.85 15.04 -9.68
CA GLY A 259 -20.77 15.61 -8.69
C GLY A 259 -20.81 17.14 -8.69
N LEU A 260 -19.64 17.77 -8.70
CA LEU A 260 -19.52 19.24 -8.67
C LEU A 260 -19.99 19.89 -9.96
N HIS A 261 -19.88 19.22 -11.12
CA HIS A 261 -20.42 19.77 -12.35
C HIS A 261 -21.95 19.93 -12.27
N ALA A 262 -22.65 18.94 -11.71
CA ALA A 262 -24.09 19.01 -11.49
C ALA A 262 -24.46 20.14 -10.50
N GLU A 263 -23.72 20.28 -9.39
CA GLU A 263 -23.95 21.33 -8.39
C GLU A 263 -23.67 22.73 -8.96
N ARG A 264 -22.61 22.91 -9.75
CA ARG A 264 -22.29 24.19 -10.42
C ARG A 264 -23.34 24.59 -11.44
N VAL A 265 -23.79 23.64 -12.28
CA VAL A 265 -24.85 23.89 -13.26
C VAL A 265 -26.13 24.28 -12.53
N ALA A 266 -26.51 23.58 -11.47
CA ALA A 266 -27.69 23.91 -10.66
C ALA A 266 -27.57 25.27 -9.95
N ALA A 267 -26.39 25.64 -9.45
CA ALA A 267 -26.14 26.95 -8.87
C ALA A 267 -26.25 28.06 -9.92
N ALA A 268 -25.69 27.86 -11.12
CA ALA A 268 -25.68 28.85 -12.20
C ALA A 268 -27.06 29.08 -12.84
N THR A 269 -27.95 28.08 -12.83
CA THR A 269 -29.32 28.21 -13.34
C THR A 269 -30.30 28.84 -12.34
N SER A 270 -29.86 29.08 -11.10
CA SER A 270 -30.68 29.65 -10.03
C SER A 270 -30.35 31.11 -9.76
N ALA A 271 -31.31 31.87 -9.19
CA ALA A 271 -31.11 33.28 -8.88
C ALA A 271 -29.90 33.49 -7.93
N PRO A 272 -29.03 34.50 -8.17
CA PRO A 272 -27.76 34.65 -7.45
C PRO A 272 -27.93 34.86 -5.94
N HIS A 273 -29.06 35.42 -5.49
CA HIS A 273 -29.37 35.66 -4.09
C HIS A 273 -30.20 34.54 -3.42
N ASN A 274 -30.46 33.43 -4.11
CA ASN A 274 -31.16 32.29 -3.51
C ASN A 274 -30.23 31.56 -2.52
N ALA A 275 -30.68 31.37 -1.28
CA ALA A 275 -29.94 30.64 -0.24
C ALA A 275 -29.52 29.23 -0.70
N ALA A 276 -30.34 28.55 -1.49
CA ALA A 276 -30.00 27.25 -2.07
C ALA A 276 -28.84 27.33 -3.08
N SER A 277 -28.80 28.39 -3.88
CA SER A 277 -27.71 28.67 -4.84
C SER A 277 -26.39 28.93 -4.11
N GLN A 278 -26.46 29.68 -3.00
CA GLN A 278 -25.30 29.99 -2.17
C GLN A 278 -24.73 28.73 -1.51
N LEU A 279 -25.59 27.88 -0.94
CA LEU A 279 -25.16 26.60 -0.36
C LEU A 279 -24.42 25.71 -1.38
N LEU A 280 -24.91 25.65 -2.62
CA LEU A 280 -24.25 24.89 -3.69
C LEU A 280 -22.87 25.47 -4.06
N ARG A 281 -22.73 26.81 -4.05
CA ARG A 281 -21.42 27.47 -4.27
C ARG A 281 -20.45 27.19 -3.13
N ASP A 282 -20.93 27.26 -1.89
CA ASP A 282 -20.12 26.99 -0.70
C ASP A 282 -19.66 25.53 -0.67
N ARG A 283 -20.55 24.59 -1.00
CA ARG A 283 -20.25 23.16 -1.15
C ARG A 283 -19.22 22.92 -2.26
N HIS A 284 -19.36 23.60 -3.39
CA HIS A 284 -18.38 23.52 -4.48
C HIS A 284 -16.99 23.99 -4.06
N ARG A 285 -16.92 25.16 -3.42
CA ARG A 285 -15.66 25.71 -2.91
C ARG A 285 -15.03 24.79 -1.86
N TYR A 286 -15.83 24.27 -0.94
CA TYR A 286 -15.36 23.33 0.08
C TYR A 286 -14.76 22.07 -0.53
N ALA A 287 -15.40 21.51 -1.57
CA ALA A 287 -14.91 20.34 -2.27
C ALA A 287 -13.56 20.58 -2.98
N LEU A 288 -13.37 21.76 -3.59
CA LEU A 288 -12.08 22.14 -4.18
C LEU A 288 -10.99 22.32 -3.12
N LYS A 289 -11.32 22.92 -1.97
CA LYS A 289 -10.38 23.02 -0.85
C LYS A 289 -9.95 21.64 -0.37
N CYS A 290 -10.91 20.74 -0.14
CA CYS A 290 -10.63 19.37 0.28
C CYS A 290 -9.76 18.66 -0.76
N SER A 291 -10.06 18.76 -2.06
CA SER A 291 -9.25 18.07 -3.08
C SER A 291 -7.80 18.54 -3.10
N LEU A 292 -7.53 19.83 -2.89
CA LEU A 292 -6.16 20.35 -2.79
C LEU A 292 -5.45 19.85 -1.51
N GLU A 293 -6.16 19.72 -0.40
CA GLU A 293 -5.63 19.11 0.83
C GLU A 293 -5.28 17.62 0.60
N GLU A 294 -6.17 16.87 -0.03
CA GLU A 294 -5.95 15.46 -0.38
C GLU A 294 -4.78 15.27 -1.36
N ALA A 295 -4.59 16.21 -2.29
CA ALA A 295 -3.47 16.20 -3.21
C ALA A 295 -2.12 16.30 -2.47
N ARG A 296 -2.04 17.09 -1.39
CA ARG A 296 -0.84 17.19 -0.55
C ARG A 296 -0.54 15.87 0.17
N VAL A 297 -1.58 15.20 0.69
CA VAL A 297 -1.44 13.86 1.29
C VAL A 297 -0.92 12.86 0.26
N ALA A 298 -1.49 12.83 -0.95
CA ALA A 298 -1.04 11.94 -2.02
C ALA A 298 0.41 12.22 -2.45
N ARG A 299 0.84 13.49 -2.51
CA ARG A 299 2.24 13.87 -2.75
C ARG A 299 3.19 13.36 -1.69
N ALA A 300 2.83 13.46 -0.42
CA ALA A 300 3.67 12.98 0.68
C ALA A 300 3.99 11.48 0.52
N TYR A 301 2.99 10.65 0.17
CA TYR A 301 3.21 9.24 -0.12
C TYR A 301 4.04 9.02 -1.39
N ALA A 302 3.77 9.76 -2.48
CA ALA A 302 4.53 9.65 -3.72
C ALA A 302 6.02 9.98 -3.53
N LEU A 303 6.32 11.05 -2.77
CA LEU A 303 7.68 11.44 -2.42
C LEU A 303 8.35 10.36 -1.57
N ARG A 304 7.64 9.76 -0.61
CA ARG A 304 8.18 8.64 0.16
C ARG A 304 8.52 7.44 -0.71
N ALA A 305 7.67 7.10 -1.68
CA ALA A 305 7.96 6.02 -2.63
C ALA A 305 9.23 6.33 -3.45
N LEU A 306 9.38 7.56 -3.93
CA LEU A 306 10.59 7.99 -4.64
C LEU A 306 11.84 7.87 -3.77
N HIS A 307 11.78 8.34 -2.52
CA HIS A 307 12.89 8.25 -1.57
C HIS A 307 13.25 6.82 -1.16
N SER A 308 12.35 5.85 -1.37
CA SER A 308 12.62 4.42 -1.12
C SER A 308 13.35 3.71 -2.26
N LEU A 309 13.39 4.30 -3.47
CA LEU A 309 14.03 3.68 -4.63
C LEU A 309 15.52 3.36 -4.44
N PRO A 310 16.36 4.23 -3.85
CA PRO A 310 17.77 3.92 -3.66
C PRO A 310 18.00 2.64 -2.84
N ASP A 311 17.21 2.42 -1.80
CA ASP A 311 17.31 1.23 -0.96
C ASP A 311 16.84 -0.02 -1.71
N LEU A 312 15.75 0.07 -2.46
CA LEU A 312 15.28 -1.01 -3.34
C LEU A 312 16.34 -1.40 -4.38
N LEU A 313 16.92 -0.41 -5.06
CA LEU A 313 17.98 -0.64 -6.05
C LEU A 313 19.23 -1.25 -5.40
N ARG A 314 19.58 -0.82 -4.18
CA ARG A 314 20.70 -1.40 -3.42
C ARG A 314 20.42 -2.86 -3.09
N THR A 315 19.23 -3.20 -2.59
CA THR A 315 18.83 -4.58 -2.29
C THR A 315 18.97 -5.46 -3.54
N GLN A 316 18.43 -5.01 -4.68
CA GLN A 316 18.54 -5.73 -5.95
C GLN A 316 20.00 -5.89 -6.42
N ALA A 317 20.81 -4.84 -6.31
CA ALA A 317 22.23 -4.92 -6.63
C ALA A 317 22.98 -5.92 -5.74
N THR A 318 22.66 -5.96 -4.45
CA THR A 318 23.27 -6.92 -3.52
C THR A 318 22.83 -8.36 -3.80
N ALA A 319 21.57 -8.58 -4.21
CA ALA A 319 21.09 -9.90 -4.61
C ALA A 319 21.84 -10.42 -5.84
N HIS A 320 21.91 -9.61 -6.90
CA HIS A 320 22.65 -9.98 -8.11
C HIS A 320 24.16 -10.18 -7.88
N ALA A 321 24.77 -9.41 -6.98
CA ALA A 321 26.17 -9.62 -6.62
C ALA A 321 26.39 -10.99 -5.93
N ARG A 322 25.44 -11.45 -5.12
CA ARG A 322 25.48 -12.78 -4.49
C ARG A 322 25.30 -13.89 -5.52
N GLU A 323 24.38 -13.73 -6.47
CA GLU A 323 24.20 -14.67 -7.59
C GLU A 323 25.49 -14.78 -8.43
N ALA A 324 26.12 -13.65 -8.76
CA ALA A 324 27.40 -13.65 -9.48
C ALA A 324 28.52 -14.36 -8.71
N ALA A 325 28.60 -14.15 -7.39
CA ALA A 325 29.57 -14.84 -6.53
C ALA A 325 29.33 -16.36 -6.49
N LEU A 326 28.06 -16.80 -6.45
CA LEU A 326 27.71 -18.22 -6.52
C LEU A 326 28.20 -18.86 -7.83
N TRP A 327 27.98 -18.21 -8.97
CA TRP A 327 28.46 -18.73 -10.25
C TRP A 327 29.98 -18.86 -10.30
N ALA A 328 30.70 -17.92 -9.70
CA ALA A 328 32.16 -17.99 -9.57
C ALA A 328 32.58 -19.15 -8.64
N ASP A 329 31.91 -19.33 -7.51
CA ASP A 329 32.15 -20.43 -6.58
C ASP A 329 31.90 -21.80 -7.22
N LEU A 330 30.83 -21.94 -8.01
CA LEU A 330 30.51 -23.14 -8.77
C LEU A 330 31.60 -23.47 -9.79
N HIS A 331 32.08 -22.46 -10.50
CA HIS A 331 33.21 -22.62 -11.42
C HIS A 331 34.45 -23.16 -10.70
N THR A 332 34.80 -22.57 -9.56
CA THR A 332 35.95 -23.00 -8.75
C THR A 332 35.76 -24.42 -8.21
N ALA A 333 34.58 -24.76 -7.70
CA ALA A 333 34.28 -26.10 -7.17
C ALA A 333 34.40 -27.19 -8.24
N LEU A 334 33.95 -26.92 -9.47
CA LEU A 334 34.05 -27.88 -10.57
C LEU A 334 35.49 -28.09 -11.04
N ARG A 335 36.35 -27.06 -10.98
CA ARG A 335 37.76 -27.10 -11.39
C ARG A 335 38.69 -27.63 -10.30
N HIS A 336 38.40 -27.29 -9.04
CA HIS A 336 39.28 -27.48 -7.90
C HIS A 336 38.47 -27.92 -6.65
N PRO A 337 37.97 -29.17 -6.60
CA PRO A 337 37.07 -29.64 -5.54
C PRO A 337 37.66 -29.53 -4.13
N HIS A 338 38.99 -29.60 -3.99
CA HIS A 338 39.67 -29.55 -2.69
C HIS A 338 40.13 -28.14 -2.27
N ALA A 339 39.92 -27.10 -3.08
CA ALA A 339 40.42 -25.76 -2.80
C ALA A 339 39.84 -25.14 -1.51
N ARG A 340 38.61 -25.50 -1.13
CA ARG A 340 38.00 -25.05 0.14
C ARG A 340 38.44 -25.83 1.38
N GLN A 341 39.09 -27.00 1.23
CA GLN A 341 39.54 -27.80 2.37
C GLN A 341 40.88 -27.34 2.95
N GLN A 342 41.61 -26.46 2.25
CA GLN A 342 42.95 -25.99 2.67
C GLN A 342 42.96 -24.65 3.43
N VAL A 343 41.80 -24.01 3.58
CA VAL A 343 41.67 -22.76 4.36
C VAL A 343 40.82 -23.07 5.59
N LYS A 344 41.46 -23.67 6.60
CA LYS A 344 40.95 -23.76 7.97
C LYS A 344 42.00 -23.22 8.92
#